data_AF-A0A6D2J3X7-F1
#
_entry.id   AF-A0A6D2J3X7-F1
#
_cell.length_a   1.000
_cell.length_b   1.000
_cell.length_c   1.000
_cell.angle_alpha   90.00
_cell.angle_beta   90.00
_cell.angle_gamma   90.00
#
_symmetry.space_group_name_H-M   'P 1'
#
loop_
_entity.id
_entity.type
_entity.pdbx_description
1 polymer ?
#
loop_
_entity_poly.entity_id
_entity_poly.type
_entity_poly.pdbx_seq_one_letter_code
_entity_poly.pdbx_strand_id
1 'polypeptide(L)'
;MYRMGNNNDNRLTTILKRVGLCFILLCIVCIGAGLLGCGVYGIILAIKDSSRDDPVPKIELANMDFTAFNITETRLSAEWDLSIRIPYNIPGFYICLQGELQASFLYKNVTLAASSPQKYNNLKYYEPQVLKVSAHGSEENIDGWIGKDMMKDMKEKKE
;
A
#
# COMPACT_ATOMS: atom_id res chain seq x y z
N MET A 1 68.97 -39.72 -47.06
CA MET A 1 67.88 -40.00 -46.10
C MET A 1 67.07 -38.71 -45.95
N TYR A 2 66.10 -38.46 -46.84
CA TYR A 2 65.38 -37.19 -46.90
C TYR A 2 64.20 -37.18 -45.92
N ARG A 3 64.23 -36.25 -44.97
CA ARG A 3 63.23 -36.03 -43.92
C ARG A 3 62.11 -35.14 -44.47
N MET A 4 61.19 -35.72 -45.25
CA MET A 4 59.96 -35.07 -45.69
C MET A 4 58.83 -35.42 -44.70
N GLY A 5 58.72 -34.65 -43.62
CA GLY A 5 57.69 -34.90 -42.60
C GLY A 5 57.31 -33.71 -41.73
N ASN A 6 57.69 -32.48 -42.07
CA ASN A 6 57.56 -31.33 -41.14
C ASN A 6 56.59 -30.23 -41.60
N ASN A 7 56.10 -30.24 -42.85
CA ASN A 7 55.29 -29.12 -43.38
C ASN A 7 53.77 -29.33 -43.20
N ASN A 8 53.30 -30.58 -43.29
CA ASN A 8 51.88 -30.90 -43.14
C ASN A 8 51.41 -30.82 -41.68
N ASP A 9 52.25 -31.25 -40.73
CA ASP A 9 51.93 -31.19 -39.28
C ASP A 9 51.85 -29.75 -38.76
N ASN A 10 52.71 -28.86 -39.26
CA ASN A 10 52.66 -27.42 -38.92
C ASN A 10 51.43 -26.72 -39.52
N ARG A 11 50.94 -27.17 -40.68
CA ARG A 11 49.68 -26.68 -41.27
C ARG A 11 48.45 -27.17 -40.51
N LEU A 12 48.40 -28.46 -40.16
CA LEU A 12 47.29 -29.05 -39.42
C LEU A 12 47.11 -28.39 -38.04
N THR A 13 48.21 -28.21 -37.31
CA THR A 13 48.21 -27.54 -35.99
C THR A 13 47.79 -26.07 -36.08
N THR A 14 48.16 -25.36 -37.13
CA THR A 14 47.72 -23.97 -37.37
C THR A 14 46.23 -23.87 -37.68
N ILE A 15 45.68 -24.81 -38.45
CA ILE A 15 44.25 -24.87 -38.78
C ILE A 15 43.44 -25.21 -37.52
N LEU A 16 43.85 -26.22 -36.76
CA LEU A 16 43.21 -26.60 -35.50
C LEU A 16 43.17 -25.44 -34.49
N LYS A 17 44.26 -24.67 -34.36
CA LYS A 17 44.30 -23.47 -33.52
C LYS A 17 43.33 -22.39 -34.00
N ARG A 18 43.22 -22.15 -35.31
CA ARG A 18 42.27 -21.17 -35.87
C ARG A 18 40.81 -21.60 -35.66
N VAL A 19 40.49 -22.87 -35.89
CA VAL A 19 39.14 -23.40 -35.66
C VAL A 19 38.76 -23.31 -34.19
N GLY A 20 39.68 -23.66 -33.28
CA GLY A 20 39.47 -23.50 -31.83
C GLY A 20 39.27 -22.04 -31.42
N LEU A 21 40.05 -21.11 -31.97
CA LEU A 21 39.90 -19.67 -31.72
C LEU A 21 38.54 -19.15 -32.20
N CYS A 22 38.10 -19.54 -33.39
CA CYS A 22 36.79 -19.18 -33.93
C CYS A 22 35.65 -19.72 -33.07
N PHE A 23 35.77 -20.95 -32.56
CA PHE A 23 34.77 -21.54 -31.67
C PHE A 23 34.66 -20.78 -30.35
N ILE A 24 35.81 -20.40 -29.75
CA ILE A 24 35.84 -19.59 -28.51
C ILE A 24 35.20 -18.22 -28.74
N LEU A 25 35.50 -17.55 -29.86
CA LEU A 25 34.90 -16.25 -30.19
C LEU A 25 33.37 -16.35 -30.37
N LEU A 26 32.88 -17.41 -31.02
CA LEU A 26 31.45 -17.70 -31.14
C LEU A 26 30.79 -17.89 -29.76
N CYS A 27 31.41 -18.65 -28.86
CA CYS A 27 30.88 -18.83 -27.51
C CYS A 27 30.79 -17.51 -26.74
N ILE A 28 31.80 -16.63 -26.84
CA ILE A 28 31.79 -15.32 -26.17
C ILE A 28 30.64 -14.45 -26.68
N VAL A 29 30.42 -14.42 -28.00
CA VAL A 29 29.32 -13.65 -28.61
C VAL A 29 27.96 -14.19 -28.14
N CYS A 30 27.77 -15.51 -28.13
CA CYS A 30 26.53 -16.12 -27.66
C CYS A 30 26.25 -15.84 -26.18
N ILE A 31 27.27 -15.93 -25.32
CA ILE A 31 27.15 -15.63 -23.89
C ILE A 31 26.83 -14.14 -23.68
N GLY A 32 27.50 -13.24 -24.39
CA GLY A 32 27.24 -11.80 -24.33
C GLY A 32 25.81 -11.44 -24.73
N ALA A 33 25.31 -12.02 -25.82
CA ALA A 33 23.92 -11.82 -26.27
C ALA A 33 22.89 -12.35 -25.26
N GLY A 34 23.16 -13.51 -24.65
CA GLY A 34 22.30 -14.08 -23.60
C GLY A 34 22.23 -13.21 -22.35
N LEU A 35 23.36 -12.70 -21.88
CA LEU A 35 23.42 -11.81 -20.71
C LEU A 35 22.70 -10.47 -20.97
N LEU A 36 22.86 -9.90 -22.15
CA LEU A 36 22.13 -8.69 -22.56
C LEU A 36 20.62 -8.94 -22.61
N GLY A 37 20.18 -10.05 -23.21
CA GLY A 37 18.76 -10.43 -23.27
C GLY A 37 18.15 -10.64 -21.89
N CYS A 38 18.84 -11.36 -21.00
CA CYS A 38 18.40 -11.56 -19.61
C CYS A 38 18.33 -10.22 -18.84
N GLY A 39 19.30 -9.33 -19.03
CA GLY A 39 19.30 -8.01 -18.39
C GLY A 39 18.12 -7.15 -18.83
N VAL A 40 17.87 -7.06 -20.13
CA VAL A 40 16.72 -6.30 -20.68
C VAL A 40 15.39 -6.90 -20.21
N TYR A 41 15.27 -8.23 -20.21
CA TYR A 41 14.06 -8.90 -19.72
C TYR A 41 13.82 -8.65 -18.23
N GLY A 42 14.88 -8.67 -17.41
CA GLY A 42 14.81 -8.33 -15.99
C GLY A 42 14.35 -6.89 -15.75
N ILE A 43 14.85 -5.94 -16.53
CA ILE A 43 14.43 -4.52 -16.47
C ILE A 43 12.95 -4.37 -16.83
N ILE A 44 12.48 -5.04 -17.88
CA ILE A 44 11.06 -5.00 -18.28
C ILE A 44 10.16 -5.54 -17.17
N LEU A 45 10.56 -6.64 -16.52
CA LEU A 45 9.80 -7.19 -15.40
C LEU A 45 9.75 -6.23 -14.20
N ALA A 46 10.87 -5.58 -13.87
CA ALA A 46 10.93 -4.61 -12.79
C ALA A 46 10.04 -3.38 -13.07
N ILE A 47 10.05 -2.87 -14.30
CA ILE A 47 9.20 -1.74 -14.72
C ILE A 47 7.71 -2.14 -14.65
N LYS A 48 7.36 -3.35 -15.10
CA LYS A 48 5.98 -3.85 -15.07
C LYS A 48 5.45 -4.04 -13.65
N ASP A 49 6.29 -4.47 -12.72
CA ASP A 49 5.88 -4.62 -11.31
C ASP A 49 5.74 -3.26 -10.63
N SER A 50 6.63 -2.31 -10.95
CA SER A 50 6.53 -0.92 -10.49
C SER A 50 5.34 -0.14 -11.08
N SER A 51 4.80 -0.57 -12.21
CA SER A 51 3.66 0.09 -12.87
C SER A 51 2.30 -0.48 -12.48
N ARG A 52 2.25 -1.42 -11.52
CA ARG A 52 0.96 -1.89 -10.99
C ARG A 52 0.43 -0.77 -10.12
N ASP A 53 -0.73 -0.23 -10.50
CA ASP A 53 -1.45 0.72 -9.64
C ASP A 53 -1.64 0.07 -8.28
N ASP A 54 -1.03 0.67 -7.25
CA ASP A 54 -1.20 0.24 -5.88
C ASP A 54 -2.69 0.39 -5.55
N PRO A 55 -3.41 -0.72 -5.27
CA PRO A 55 -4.81 -0.61 -4.93
C PRO A 55 -4.93 0.24 -3.67
N VAL A 56 -5.65 1.37 -3.77
CA VAL A 56 -5.90 2.23 -2.62
C VAL A 56 -6.50 1.36 -1.52
N PRO A 57 -5.83 1.24 -0.36
CA PRO A 57 -6.30 0.34 0.69
C PRO A 57 -7.66 0.80 1.17
N LYS A 58 -8.66 -0.07 1.04
CA LYS A 58 -10.01 0.22 1.49
C LYS A 58 -10.09 0.05 3.00
N ILE A 59 -10.09 1.17 3.71
CA ILE A 59 -10.35 1.20 5.14
C ILE A 59 -11.83 0.89 5.35
N GLU A 60 -12.13 -0.10 6.20
CA GLU A 60 -13.49 -0.52 6.49
C GLU A 60 -13.91 -0.07 7.88
N LEU A 61 -15.15 0.40 8.01
CA LEU A 61 -15.77 0.65 9.29
C LEU A 61 -16.09 -0.70 9.95
N ALA A 62 -15.42 -1.04 11.04
CA ALA A 62 -15.64 -2.30 11.76
C ALA A 62 -16.83 -2.20 12.72
N ASN A 63 -16.89 -1.11 13.47
CA ASN A 63 -17.99 -0.81 14.37
C ASN A 63 -18.09 0.70 14.62
N MET A 64 -19.29 1.19 14.89
CA MET A 64 -19.53 2.54 15.37
C MET A 64 -20.64 2.50 16.41
N ASP A 65 -20.28 2.80 17.65
CA ASP A 65 -21.23 2.96 18.74
C ASP A 65 -21.37 4.44 19.06
N PHE A 66 -22.61 4.92 19.13
CA PHE A 66 -22.92 6.33 19.36
C PHE A 66 -23.97 6.45 20.44
N THR A 67 -23.68 7.28 21.44
CA THR A 67 -24.60 7.61 22.52
C THR A 67 -24.75 9.11 22.61
N ALA A 68 -25.93 9.62 22.26
CA ALA A 68 -26.30 11.00 22.55
C ALA A 68 -26.97 11.10 23.91
N PHE A 69 -26.59 12.11 24.69
CA PHE A 69 -27.17 12.43 25.99
C PHE A 69 -27.25 13.95 26.18
N ASN A 70 -28.02 14.41 27.18
CA ASN A 70 -28.28 15.84 27.42
C ASN A 70 -28.79 16.59 26.18
N ILE A 71 -29.67 15.96 25.40
CA ILE A 71 -30.28 16.55 24.21
C ILE A 71 -31.34 17.56 24.65
N THR A 72 -31.05 18.84 24.48
CA THR A 72 -31.98 19.97 24.64
C THR A 72 -32.02 20.77 23.34
N GLU A 73 -32.86 21.80 23.24
CA GLU A 73 -32.94 22.60 22.00
C GLU A 73 -31.61 23.27 21.61
N THR A 74 -30.73 23.51 22.58
CA THR A 74 -29.50 24.30 22.40
C THR A 74 -28.22 23.57 22.80
N ARG A 75 -28.34 22.38 23.40
CA ARG A 75 -27.20 21.58 23.86
C ARG A 75 -27.38 20.13 23.45
N LEU A 76 -26.30 19.53 22.95
CA LEU A 76 -26.21 18.11 22.67
C LEU A 76 -24.85 17.63 23.16
N SER A 77 -24.86 16.63 24.01
CA SER A 77 -23.66 15.87 24.36
C SER A 77 -23.69 14.54 23.62
N ALA A 78 -22.55 14.14 23.09
CA ALA A 78 -22.40 12.89 22.39
C ALA A 78 -21.11 12.21 22.80
N GLU A 79 -21.20 10.93 23.03
CA GLU A 79 -20.06 10.03 23.13
C GLU A 79 -20.12 9.04 21.97
N TRP A 80 -18.98 8.78 21.38
CA TRP A 80 -18.88 7.81 20.29
C TRP A 80 -17.59 7.04 20.36
N ASP A 81 -17.69 5.76 20.00
CA ASP A 81 -16.60 4.82 19.84
C ASP A 81 -16.59 4.31 18.40
N LEU A 82 -15.46 4.49 17.72
CA LEU A 82 -15.27 4.08 16.34
C LEU A 82 -14.16 3.05 16.26
N SER A 83 -14.49 1.92 15.65
CA SER A 83 -13.54 0.86 15.34
C SER A 83 -13.34 0.79 13.84
N ILE A 84 -12.11 0.98 13.39
CA ILE A 84 -11.73 0.95 11.98
C ILE A 84 -10.88 -0.30 11.72
N ARG A 85 -11.26 -1.07 10.71
CA ARG A 85 -10.48 -2.22 10.25
C ARG A 85 -9.51 -1.79 9.15
N ILE A 86 -8.24 -2.03 9.42
CA ILE A 86 -7.16 -1.89 8.43
C ILE A 86 -7.10 -3.21 7.65
N PRO A 87 -7.22 -3.20 6.31
CA PRO A 87 -7.25 -4.42 5.52
C PRO A 87 -5.86 -5.08 5.44
N TYR A 88 -5.82 -6.36 5.09
CA TYR A 88 -4.56 -7.10 4.96
C TYR A 88 -3.75 -6.68 3.72
N ASN A 89 -4.42 -6.15 2.69
CA ASN A 89 -3.85 -5.93 1.36
C ASN A 89 -3.31 -4.50 1.17
N ILE A 90 -2.85 -3.84 2.23
CA ILE A 90 -2.18 -2.54 2.09
C ILE A 90 -0.86 -2.77 1.37
N PRO A 91 -0.68 -2.26 0.13
CA PRO A 91 0.55 -2.47 -0.62
C PRO A 91 1.77 -1.92 0.13
N GLY A 92 2.88 -2.66 0.05
CA GLY A 92 4.11 -2.41 0.78
C GLY A 92 4.85 -1.15 0.33
N PHE A 93 5.50 -0.50 1.31
CA PHE A 93 6.10 0.86 1.37
C PHE A 93 5.18 2.01 1.83
N TYR A 94 3.86 1.86 1.80
CA TYR A 94 2.93 2.92 2.26
C TYR A 94 2.16 2.60 3.55
N ILE A 95 2.45 1.48 4.21
CA ILE A 95 1.90 1.23 5.54
C ILE A 95 2.63 2.11 6.57
N CYS A 96 1.93 3.12 7.08
CA CYS A 96 2.36 3.79 8.30
C CYS A 96 2.21 2.77 9.44
N LEU A 97 3.31 2.13 9.85
CA LEU A 97 3.31 1.21 11.00
C LEU A 97 2.98 1.95 12.32
N GLN A 98 3.18 3.26 12.31
CA GLN A 98 2.93 4.18 13.40
C GLN A 98 2.37 5.49 12.86
N GLY A 99 1.50 6.12 13.64
CA GLY A 99 0.87 7.38 13.26
C GLY A 99 -0.19 7.81 14.27
N GLU A 100 -0.95 8.83 13.88
CA GLU A 100 -2.08 9.33 14.64
C GLU A 100 -3.36 9.18 13.83
N LEU A 101 -4.40 8.68 14.48
CA LEU A 101 -5.73 8.54 13.92
C LEU A 101 -6.66 9.51 14.66
N GLN A 102 -7.35 10.35 13.91
CA GLN A 102 -8.36 11.25 14.41
C GLN A 102 -9.61 11.10 13.53
N ALA A 103 -10.79 11.14 14.15
CA ALA A 103 -12.04 11.16 13.41
C ALA A 103 -12.99 12.23 13.97
N SER A 104 -13.87 12.70 13.11
CA SER A 104 -14.90 13.67 13.43
C SER A 104 -16.27 13.15 13.03
N PHE A 105 -17.27 13.50 13.82
CA PHE A 105 -18.67 13.19 13.57
C PHE A 105 -19.37 14.45 13.04
N LEU A 106 -19.95 14.36 11.84
CA LEU A 106 -20.58 15.49 11.17
C LEU A 106 -22.08 15.26 10.98
N TYR A 107 -22.87 16.32 11.15
CA TYR A 107 -24.29 16.36 10.79
C TYR A 107 -24.57 17.57 9.91
N LYS A 108 -25.16 17.37 8.72
CA LYS A 108 -25.38 18.43 7.72
C LYS A 108 -24.15 19.34 7.51
N ASN A 109 -22.95 18.74 7.47
CA ASN A 109 -21.63 19.40 7.35
C ASN A 109 -21.15 20.21 8.57
N VAL A 110 -21.81 20.05 9.72
CA VAL A 110 -21.39 20.67 10.99
C VAL A 110 -20.72 19.60 11.84
N THR A 111 -19.51 19.87 12.30
CA THR A 111 -18.75 18.95 13.18
C THR A 111 -19.34 19.00 14.58
N LEU A 112 -20.06 17.94 14.96
CA LEU A 112 -20.68 17.83 16.28
C LEU A 112 -19.68 17.40 17.35
N ALA A 113 -18.72 16.56 16.98
CA ALA A 113 -17.66 16.08 17.87
C ALA A 113 -16.43 15.69 17.06
N ALA A 114 -15.25 15.91 17.64
CA ALA A 114 -13.98 15.42 17.10
C ALA A 114 -13.23 14.66 18.19
N SER A 115 -12.65 13.52 17.84
CA SER A 115 -11.78 12.78 18.74
C SER A 115 -10.47 13.52 18.96
N SER A 116 -9.82 13.22 20.09
CA SER A 116 -8.40 13.50 20.21
C SER A 116 -7.63 12.64 19.20
N PRO A 117 -6.46 13.10 18.70
CA PRO A 117 -5.57 12.24 17.93
C PRO A 117 -5.12 11.06 18.77
N GLN A 118 -5.41 9.84 18.32
CA GLN A 118 -5.01 8.60 18.96
C GLN A 118 -3.79 8.02 18.27
N LYS A 119 -2.69 7.88 19.01
CA LYS A 119 -1.47 7.25 18.51
C LYS A 119 -1.67 5.75 18.37
N TYR A 120 -1.21 5.20 17.25
CA TYR A 120 -1.08 3.77 17.04
C TYR A 120 0.37 3.46 16.64
N ASN A 121 0.85 2.29 17.05
CA ASN A 121 2.21 1.83 16.80
C ASN A 121 2.19 0.34 16.47
N ASN A 122 3.22 -0.13 15.75
CA ASN A 122 3.47 -1.54 15.46
C ASN A 122 2.30 -2.25 14.77
N LEU A 123 1.64 -1.59 13.81
CA LEU A 123 0.66 -2.29 12.97
C LEU A 123 1.34 -3.44 12.25
N LYS A 124 0.80 -4.65 12.43
CA LYS A 124 1.29 -5.84 11.75
C LYS A 124 0.96 -5.84 10.26
N TYR A 125 1.95 -6.18 9.46
CA TYR A 125 1.79 -6.30 8.02
C TYR A 125 0.97 -7.55 7.66
N TYR A 126 0.12 -7.46 6.64
CA TYR A 126 -0.79 -8.53 6.19
C TYR A 126 -1.79 -9.06 7.23
N GLU A 127 -1.91 -8.44 8.41
CA GLU A 127 -2.89 -8.83 9.42
C GLU A 127 -3.97 -7.75 9.56
N PRO A 128 -5.27 -8.13 9.43
CA PRO A 128 -6.33 -7.19 9.70
C PRO A 128 -6.31 -6.78 11.17
N GLN A 129 -6.27 -5.47 11.42
CA GLN A 129 -6.22 -4.91 12.77
C GLN A 129 -7.30 -3.87 12.95
N VAL A 130 -7.76 -3.74 14.20
CA VAL A 130 -8.80 -2.77 14.57
C VAL A 130 -8.16 -1.63 15.34
N LEU A 131 -8.27 -0.42 14.81
CA LEU A 131 -7.95 0.80 15.53
C LEU A 131 -9.22 1.36 16.16
N LYS A 132 -9.09 1.85 17.40
CA LYS A 132 -10.19 2.45 18.15
C LYS A 132 -9.91 3.92 18.39
N VAL A 133 -10.94 4.74 18.19
CA VAL A 133 -10.94 6.14 18.61
C VAL A 133 -12.26 6.44 19.29
N SER A 134 -12.19 7.25 20.33
CA SER A 134 -13.36 7.70 21.06
C SER A 134 -13.36 9.22 21.13
N ALA A 135 -14.54 9.82 21.18
CA ALA A 135 -14.65 11.21 21.56
C ALA A 135 -15.87 11.46 22.43
N HIS A 136 -15.70 12.46 23.28
CA HIS A 136 -16.77 13.11 23.98
C HIS A 136 -16.87 14.55 23.47
N GLY A 137 -18.00 14.88 22.86
CA GLY A 137 -18.32 16.22 22.39
C GLY A 137 -19.51 16.78 23.14
N SER A 138 -19.43 18.04 23.54
CA SER A 138 -20.58 18.80 24.03
C SER A 138 -20.58 20.13 23.33
N GLU A 139 -21.52 20.34 22.41
CA GLU A 139 -21.72 21.66 21.82
C GLU A 139 -22.71 22.45 22.67
N GLU A 140 -22.25 23.60 23.16
CA GLU A 140 -23.09 24.62 23.77
C GLU A 140 -23.45 25.64 22.69
N ASN A 141 -24.75 25.86 22.47
CA ASN A 141 -25.28 26.74 21.43
C ASN A 141 -25.15 26.18 20.01
N ILE A 142 -25.60 24.94 19.82
CA ILE A 142 -25.94 24.45 18.48
C ILE A 142 -26.94 25.45 17.90
N ASP A 143 -26.64 26.01 16.73
CA ASP A 143 -27.52 26.98 16.07
C ASP A 143 -28.95 26.44 16.09
N GLY A 144 -29.90 27.26 16.55
CA GLY A 144 -31.20 26.78 17.02
C GLY A 144 -31.99 26.02 15.95
N TRP A 145 -31.67 26.20 14.68
CA TRP A 145 -32.21 25.42 13.56
C TRP A 145 -31.57 24.03 13.41
N ILE A 146 -30.25 23.90 13.60
CA ILE A 146 -29.54 22.61 13.53
C ILE A 146 -30.00 21.70 14.67
N GLY A 147 -30.09 22.23 15.90
CA GLY A 147 -30.54 21.47 17.06
C GLY A 147 -31.99 20.98 16.91
N LYS A 148 -32.87 21.83 16.37
CA LYS A 148 -34.27 21.48 16.08
C LYS A 148 -34.38 20.42 14.99
N ASP A 149 -33.61 20.53 13.92
CA ASP A 149 -33.58 19.53 12.85
C ASP A 149 -33.09 18.18 13.36
N MET A 150 -31.99 18.14 14.13
CA MET A 150 -31.49 16.89 14.73
C MET A 150 -32.53 16.23 15.64
N MET A 151 -33.16 17.02 16.52
CA MET A 151 -34.19 16.52 17.45
C MET A 151 -35.39 15.96 16.69
N LYS A 152 -35.80 16.62 15.61
CA LYS A 152 -36.89 16.16 14.75
C LYS A 152 -36.53 14.85 14.06
N ASP A 153 -35.37 14.79 13.42
CA ASP A 153 -34.89 13.59 12.72
C ASP A 153 -34.70 12.40 13.67
N MET A 154 -34.23 12.63 14.90
CA MET A 154 -34.13 11.59 15.94
C MET A 154 -35.48 11.09 16.45
N LYS A 155 -36.51 11.95 16.47
CA LYS A 155 -37.87 11.54 16.84
C LYS A 155 -38.54 10.75 15.71
N GLU A 156 -38.31 11.15 14.46
CA GLU A 156 -38.87 10.48 13.27
C GLU A 156 -38.21 9.12 12.99
N LYS A 157 -36.91 8.95 13.30
CA LYS A 157 -36.18 7.67 13.11
C LYS A 157 -36.29 6.66 14.26
N LYS A 158 -37.09 6.93 15.30
CA LYS A 158 -37.34 5.99 16.40
C LYS A 158 -38.42 4.93 16.09
N GLU A 159 -38.87 4.83 14.84
CA GLU A 159 -39.63 3.70 14.30
C GLU A 159 -38.74 2.67 13.60
#